data_AF-A0A1Y6ITA5-F1
#
_entry.id   AF-A0A1Y6ITA5-F1
#
_cell.length_a   1.000
_cell.length_b   1.000
_cell.length_c   1.000
_cell.angle_alpha   90.00
_cell.angle_beta   90.00
_cell.angle_gamma   90.00
#
_symmetry.space_group_name_H-M   'P 1'
#
loop_
_entity.id
_entity.type
_entity.pdbx_description
1 polymer ?
#
loop_
_entity_poly.entity_id
_entity_poly.type
_entity_poly.pdbx_seq_one_letter_code
_entity_poly.pdbx_strand_id
1 'polypeptide(L)'
;MLTAEGIIGKLVSFIVYKSVDKIDGLPADERKKACRALTKLYYCIQALDEVTTYFENILKEFENTGDPESIIYAINNNSYHAELATNMFVDISYELKDGLELIDPVLAKSCQMLYYTKFNLLKYLSDFVQLKEESGKPYIQVKKPIAFVDSSDLESLYESVRQAMIEQSDDPNLIYSPSLLAKYTHNIDSIRVDFDDAQAITHLLQMVNSYNKNLKESKEHLRVFLRDGFSIEEILFR
;
A
#
# COMPACT_ATOMS: atom_id res chain seq x y z
N MET A 1 0.58 -7.41 5.36
CA MET A 1 0.80 -6.20 4.55
C MET A 1 1.90 -6.37 3.50
N LEU A 2 2.91 -7.23 3.74
CA LEU A 2 4.05 -7.47 2.83
C LEU A 2 3.69 -7.74 1.36
N THR A 3 2.56 -8.39 1.09
CA THR A 3 2.11 -8.64 -0.30
C THR A 3 1.22 -7.57 -0.91
N ALA A 4 0.79 -6.58 -0.13
CA ALA A 4 0.00 -5.44 -0.62
C ALA A 4 0.84 -4.20 -0.91
N GLU A 5 2.13 -4.23 -0.58
CA GLU A 5 3.06 -3.12 -0.77
C GLU A 5 3.19 -2.66 -2.21
N GLY A 6 3.19 -3.59 -3.17
CA GLY A 6 3.21 -3.23 -4.60
C GLY A 6 2.05 -2.30 -4.97
N ILE A 7 0.89 -2.48 -4.33
CA ILE A 7 -0.31 -1.66 -4.56
C ILE A 7 -0.22 -0.32 -3.84
N ILE A 8 0.42 -0.29 -2.66
CA ILE A 8 0.66 0.94 -1.91
C ILE A 8 1.64 1.81 -2.71
N GLY A 9 2.76 1.24 -3.17
CA GLY A 9 3.71 1.94 -4.03
C GLY A 9 3.05 2.50 -5.29
N LYS A 10 2.29 1.68 -6.04
CA LYS A 10 1.55 2.14 -7.23
C LYS A 10 0.59 3.28 -6.94
N LEU A 11 -0.16 3.20 -5.84
CA LEU A 11 -1.10 4.26 -5.45
C LEU A 11 -0.36 5.57 -5.12
N VAL A 12 0.75 5.48 -4.39
CA VAL A 12 1.56 6.65 -4.03
C VAL A 12 2.16 7.29 -5.26
N SER A 13 2.75 6.49 -6.16
CA SER A 13 3.28 6.99 -7.42
C SER A 13 2.19 7.65 -8.27
N PHE A 14 0.98 7.10 -8.27
CA PHE A 14 -0.18 7.68 -8.95
C PHE A 14 -0.62 9.01 -8.34
N ILE A 15 -0.67 9.10 -7.01
CA ILE A 15 -0.96 10.34 -6.29
C ILE A 15 0.05 11.42 -6.67
N VAL A 16 1.35 11.11 -6.59
CA VAL A 16 2.42 12.04 -6.97
C VAL A 16 2.21 12.50 -8.42
N TYR A 17 2.10 11.57 -9.36
CA TYR A 17 1.93 11.87 -10.78
C TYR A 17 0.75 12.80 -11.07
N LYS A 18 -0.41 12.54 -10.46
CA LYS A 18 -1.62 13.37 -10.67
C LYS A 18 -1.59 14.71 -9.94
N SER A 19 -0.73 14.86 -8.94
CA SER A 19 -0.65 16.04 -8.08
C SER A 19 0.41 17.04 -8.53
N VAL A 20 1.41 16.63 -9.33
CA VAL A 20 2.55 17.49 -9.77
C VAL A 20 2.09 18.84 -10.33
N ASP A 21 1.21 18.84 -11.32
CA ASP A 21 0.81 20.08 -11.99
C ASP A 21 -0.32 20.86 -11.28
N LYS A 22 -0.84 20.33 -10.16
CA LYS A 22 -2.04 20.87 -9.51
C LYS A 22 -1.76 21.65 -8.24
N ILE A 23 -0.58 21.45 -7.63
CA ILE A 23 -0.21 22.14 -6.38
C ILE A 23 0.04 23.63 -6.58
N ASP A 24 0.64 24.03 -7.71
CA ASP A 24 1.01 25.42 -7.96
C ASP A 24 -0.21 26.36 -8.04
N GLY A 25 -1.39 25.81 -8.35
CA GLY A 25 -2.65 26.55 -8.40
C GLY A 25 -3.34 26.73 -7.05
N LEU A 26 -2.86 26.10 -5.97
CA LEU A 26 -3.55 26.12 -4.68
C LEU A 26 -3.25 27.39 -3.87
N PRO A 27 -4.26 27.98 -3.21
CA PRO A 27 -4.05 29.00 -2.18
C PRO A 27 -3.11 28.50 -1.07
N ALA A 28 -2.34 29.42 -0.47
CA ALA A 28 -1.32 29.07 0.53
C ALA A 28 -1.86 28.20 1.70
N ASP A 29 -3.06 28.48 2.21
CA ASP A 29 -3.65 27.72 3.31
C ASP A 29 -4.06 26.29 2.89
N GLU A 30 -4.51 26.11 1.64
CA GLU A 30 -4.85 24.81 1.09
C GLU A 30 -3.59 24.01 0.74
N ARG A 31 -2.57 24.70 0.23
CA ARG A 31 -1.24 24.14 -0.02
C ARG A 31 -0.64 23.55 1.25
N LYS A 32 -0.74 24.25 2.39
CA LYS A 32 -0.30 23.74 3.71
C LYS A 32 -1.06 22.48 4.13
N LYS A 33 -2.39 22.43 3.94
CA LYS A 33 -3.20 21.25 4.27
C LYS A 33 -2.84 20.06 3.40
N ALA A 34 -2.69 20.27 2.09
CA ALA A 34 -2.24 19.27 1.13
C ALA A 34 -0.83 18.75 1.49
N CYS A 35 0.12 19.65 1.76
CA CYS A 35 1.47 19.33 2.21
C CYS A 35 1.45 18.43 3.45
N ARG A 36 0.65 18.78 4.45
CA ARG A 36 0.52 18.03 5.70
C ARG A 36 0.01 16.60 5.47
N ALA A 37 -1.03 16.45 4.65
CA ALA A 37 -1.59 15.15 4.29
C ALA A 37 -0.57 14.26 3.57
N LEU A 38 0.13 14.80 2.57
CA LEU A 38 1.16 14.10 1.81
C LEU A 38 2.41 13.76 2.64
N THR A 39 2.79 14.65 3.56
CA THR A 39 3.88 14.41 4.51
C THR A 39 3.54 13.26 5.47
N LYS A 40 2.29 13.17 5.93
CA LYS A 40 1.84 12.03 6.73
C LYS A 40 1.87 10.73 5.94
N LEU A 41 1.41 10.76 4.69
CA LEU A 41 1.52 9.62 3.77
C LEU A 41 2.99 9.17 3.61
N TYR A 42 3.92 10.11 3.47
CA TYR A 42 5.36 9.80 3.43
C TYR A 42 5.83 9.03 4.66
N TYR A 43 5.44 9.44 5.87
CA TYR A 43 5.81 8.73 7.09
C TYR A 43 5.15 7.34 7.21
N CYS A 44 3.92 7.17 6.72
CA CYS A 44 3.28 5.84 6.64
C CYS A 44 4.07 4.90 5.70
N ILE A 45 4.51 5.40 4.56
CA ILE A 45 5.33 4.63 3.61
C ILE A 45 6.70 4.33 4.22
N GLN A 46 7.30 5.29 4.94
CA GLN A 46 8.58 5.08 5.61
C GLN A 46 8.47 3.97 6.67
N ALA A 47 7.43 3.99 7.51
CA ALA A 47 7.21 2.93 8.49
C ALA A 47 7.07 1.56 7.83
N LEU A 48 6.38 1.49 6.68
CA LEU A 48 6.27 0.25 5.91
C LEU A 48 7.61 -0.18 5.29
N ASP A 49 8.40 0.75 4.77
CA ASP A 49 9.74 0.48 4.22
C ASP A 49 10.73 -0.01 5.29
N GLU A 50 10.62 0.49 6.52
CA GLU A 50 11.41 0.00 7.66
C GLU A 50 11.07 -1.46 7.98
N VAL A 51 9.77 -1.79 8.03
CA VAL A 51 9.28 -3.16 8.23
C VAL A 51 9.83 -4.08 7.13
N THR A 52 9.71 -3.69 5.88
CA THR A 52 10.11 -4.53 4.74
C THR A 52 11.61 -4.70 4.61
N THR A 53 12.37 -3.66 4.91
CA THR A 53 13.84 -3.73 4.93
C THR A 53 14.32 -4.69 6.01
N TYR A 54 13.63 -4.73 7.16
CA TYR A 54 13.92 -5.73 8.19
C TYR A 54 13.65 -7.15 7.66
N PHE A 55 12.53 -7.36 6.98
CA PHE A 55 12.23 -8.64 6.32
C PHE A 55 13.32 -9.01 5.30
N GLU A 56 13.71 -8.10 4.40
CA GLU A 56 14.80 -8.32 3.43
C GLU A 56 16.11 -8.79 4.08
N ASN A 57 16.45 -8.27 5.27
CA ASN A 57 17.67 -8.67 5.97
C ASN A 57 17.58 -10.12 6.48
N ILE A 58 16.43 -10.53 7.01
CA ILE A 58 16.17 -11.93 7.38
C ILE A 58 16.26 -12.84 6.15
N LEU A 59 15.80 -12.38 4.99
CA LEU A 59 15.88 -13.16 3.74
C LEU A 59 17.33 -13.44 3.36
N LYS A 60 18.20 -12.44 3.48
CA LYS A 60 19.63 -12.60 3.24
C LYS A 60 20.27 -13.56 4.23
N GLU A 61 19.83 -13.57 5.49
CA GLU A 61 20.32 -14.54 6.48
C GLU A 61 19.90 -15.97 6.10
N PHE A 62 18.65 -16.19 5.68
CA PHE A 62 18.20 -17.50 5.20
C PHE A 62 18.94 -17.99 3.96
N GLU A 63 19.18 -17.13 2.96
CA GLU A 63 19.96 -17.51 1.77
C GLU A 63 21.35 -18.04 2.14
N ASN A 64 21.90 -17.59 3.28
CA ASN A 64 23.20 -18.03 3.78
C ASN A 64 23.13 -19.28 4.68
N THR A 65 22.07 -19.45 5.48
CA THR A 65 21.97 -20.51 6.50
C THR A 65 21.07 -21.68 6.10
N GLY A 66 20.09 -21.43 5.24
CA GLY A 66 19.08 -22.40 4.82
C GLY A 66 18.08 -22.81 5.91
N ASP A 67 18.02 -22.09 7.03
CA ASP A 67 17.15 -22.44 8.17
C ASP A 67 15.74 -21.82 8.06
N PRO A 68 14.69 -22.61 7.74
CA PRO A 68 13.33 -22.11 7.59
C PRO A 68 12.70 -21.71 8.93
N GLU A 69 13.14 -22.27 10.06
CA GLU A 69 12.60 -21.93 11.38
C GLU A 69 12.94 -20.48 11.74
N SER A 70 14.17 -20.06 11.45
CA SER A 70 14.62 -18.67 11.64
C SER A 70 13.76 -17.67 10.88
N ILE A 71 13.36 -17.96 9.64
CA ILE A 71 12.44 -17.11 8.86
C ILE A 71 11.10 -16.96 9.59
N ILE A 72 10.57 -18.04 10.14
CA ILE A 72 9.23 -18.08 10.72
C ILE A 72 9.16 -17.32 12.02
N TYR A 73 10.16 -17.50 12.88
CA TYR A 73 10.28 -16.70 14.10
C TYR A 73 10.42 -15.23 13.77
N ALA A 74 11.25 -14.89 12.77
CA ALA A 74 11.39 -13.53 12.28
C ALA A 74 10.06 -12.93 11.80
N ILE A 75 9.29 -13.67 11.00
CA ILE A 75 8.00 -13.19 10.50
C ILE A 75 6.99 -13.01 11.64
N ASN A 76 6.90 -13.98 12.54
CA ASN A 76 5.97 -13.90 13.65
C ASN A 76 6.30 -12.73 14.58
N ASN A 77 7.58 -12.53 14.90
CA ASN A 77 8.04 -11.45 15.78
C ASN A 77 7.82 -10.04 15.17
N ASN A 78 7.70 -9.93 13.85
CA ASN A 78 7.54 -8.64 13.16
C ASN A 78 6.14 -8.41 12.59
N SER A 79 5.23 -9.37 12.78
CA SER A 79 3.82 -9.25 12.43
C SER A 79 3.19 -7.98 13.05
N TYR A 80 3.51 -7.70 14.31
CA TYR A 80 3.06 -6.51 15.02
C TYR A 80 3.54 -5.20 14.38
N HIS A 81 4.79 -5.14 13.89
CA HIS A 81 5.28 -3.93 13.21
C HIS A 81 4.58 -3.70 11.87
N ALA A 82 4.28 -4.78 11.14
CA ALA A 82 3.47 -4.70 9.92
C ALA A 82 2.03 -4.23 10.24
N GLU A 83 1.44 -4.68 11.34
CA GLU A 83 0.14 -4.23 11.82
C GLU A 83 0.16 -2.74 12.19
N LEU A 84 1.16 -2.29 12.95
CA LEU A 84 1.32 -0.87 13.30
C LEU A 84 1.43 0.02 12.06
N ALA A 85 2.29 -0.35 11.11
CA ALA A 85 2.41 0.38 9.86
C ALA A 85 1.07 0.41 9.09
N THR A 86 0.28 -0.68 9.16
CA THR A 86 -1.06 -0.74 8.56
C THR A 86 -2.00 0.27 9.22
N ASN A 87 -2.02 0.31 10.55
CA ASN A 87 -2.88 1.21 11.32
C ASN A 87 -2.55 2.68 11.05
N MET A 88 -1.29 3.03 10.80
CA MET A 88 -0.94 4.39 10.42
C MET A 88 -1.64 4.84 9.12
N PHE A 89 -1.76 3.97 8.11
CA PHE A 89 -2.51 4.29 6.88
C PHE A 89 -4.00 4.47 7.14
N VAL A 90 -4.56 3.74 8.11
CA VAL A 90 -5.96 3.89 8.53
C VAL A 90 -6.16 5.25 9.19
N ASP A 91 -5.29 5.60 10.14
CA ASP A 91 -5.39 6.82 10.93
C ASP A 91 -5.33 8.07 10.06
N ILE A 92 -4.54 8.04 8.98
CA ILE A 92 -4.40 9.19 8.08
C ILE A 92 -5.44 9.20 6.94
N SER A 93 -6.28 8.17 6.79
CA SER A 93 -7.11 7.99 5.58
C SER A 93 -8.05 9.17 5.29
N TYR A 94 -8.71 9.72 6.31
CA TYR A 94 -9.57 10.89 6.18
C TYR A 94 -8.77 12.15 5.86
N GLU A 95 -7.67 12.38 6.57
CA GLU A 95 -6.82 13.56 6.36
C GLU A 95 -6.14 13.55 5.00
N LEU A 96 -5.76 12.35 4.52
CA LEU A 96 -5.24 12.16 3.17
C LEU A 96 -6.33 12.45 2.15
N LYS A 97 -7.54 11.93 2.33
CA LYS A 97 -8.66 12.23 1.44
C LYS A 97 -8.91 13.74 1.35
N ASP A 98 -9.00 14.43 2.49
CA ASP A 98 -9.25 15.87 2.55
C ASP A 98 -8.11 16.65 1.87
N GLY A 99 -6.86 16.27 2.11
CA GLY A 99 -5.71 16.88 1.44
C GLY A 99 -5.68 16.65 -0.07
N LEU A 100 -6.03 15.45 -0.52
CA LEU A 100 -6.15 15.14 -1.95
C LEU A 100 -7.34 15.85 -2.59
N GLU A 101 -8.44 16.07 -1.86
CA GLU A 101 -9.64 16.72 -2.38
C GLU A 101 -9.37 18.20 -2.73
N LEU A 102 -8.45 18.84 -2.01
CA LEU A 102 -7.94 20.17 -2.34
C LEU A 102 -7.14 20.15 -3.65
N ILE A 103 -6.24 19.19 -3.83
CA ILE A 103 -5.39 19.09 -5.03
C ILE A 103 -6.23 18.70 -6.24
N ASP A 104 -7.05 17.66 -6.08
CA ASP A 104 -7.83 17.04 -7.13
C ASP A 104 -8.97 16.19 -6.54
N PRO A 105 -10.22 16.68 -6.61
CA PRO A 105 -11.40 15.95 -6.13
C PRO A 105 -11.59 14.57 -6.80
N VAL A 106 -11.18 14.40 -8.06
CA VAL A 106 -11.27 13.11 -8.76
C VAL A 106 -10.28 12.13 -8.14
N LEU A 107 -9.02 12.57 -7.96
CA LEU A 107 -7.97 11.78 -7.32
C LEU A 107 -8.38 11.37 -5.90
N ALA A 108 -8.93 12.30 -5.12
CA ALA A 108 -9.40 12.03 -3.76
C ALA A 108 -10.47 10.93 -3.73
N LYS A 109 -11.46 11.00 -4.62
CA LYS A 109 -12.50 9.97 -4.74
C LYS A 109 -11.95 8.64 -5.25
N SER A 110 -11.08 8.64 -6.26
CA SER A 110 -10.41 7.40 -6.73
C SER A 110 -9.60 6.74 -5.62
N CYS A 111 -8.84 7.53 -4.85
CA CYS A 111 -8.09 7.03 -3.70
C CYS A 111 -9.02 6.54 -2.60
N GLN A 112 -10.10 7.26 -2.28
CA GLN A 112 -11.08 6.86 -1.27
C GLN A 112 -11.74 5.51 -1.61
N MET A 113 -12.12 5.28 -2.87
CA MET A 113 -12.63 3.98 -3.32
C MET A 113 -11.61 2.87 -3.09
N LEU A 114 -10.35 3.13 -3.45
CA LEU A 114 -9.27 2.19 -3.21
C LEU A 114 -9.04 1.99 -1.72
N TYR A 115 -9.15 3.01 -0.88
CA TYR A 115 -9.02 2.91 0.57
C TYR A 115 -10.15 2.10 1.20
N TYR A 116 -11.42 2.28 0.84
CA TYR A 116 -12.51 1.43 1.37
C TYR A 116 -12.34 -0.03 0.97
N THR A 117 -11.93 -0.25 -0.27
CA THR A 117 -11.69 -1.58 -0.82
C THR A 117 -10.45 -2.23 -0.19
N LYS A 118 -9.39 -1.44 0.00
CA LYS A 118 -8.13 -1.85 0.60
C LYS A 118 -8.18 -1.91 2.12
N PHE A 119 -9.06 -1.19 2.81
CA PHE A 119 -9.20 -1.28 4.26
C PHE A 119 -9.65 -2.69 4.66
N ASN A 120 -10.56 -3.26 3.88
CA ASN A 120 -10.88 -4.67 3.96
C ASN A 120 -9.67 -5.54 3.61
N LEU A 121 -8.99 -5.29 2.48
CA LEU A 121 -7.83 -6.09 2.06
C LEU A 121 -6.65 -6.05 3.06
N LEU A 122 -6.28 -4.88 3.57
CA LEU A 122 -5.18 -4.65 4.51
C LEU A 122 -5.52 -5.25 5.87
N LYS A 123 -6.78 -5.16 6.32
CA LYS A 123 -7.27 -5.92 7.47
C LYS A 123 -7.25 -7.43 7.22
N TYR A 124 -7.56 -7.91 6.03
CA TYR A 124 -7.45 -9.33 5.69
C TYR A 124 -5.99 -9.81 5.57
N LEU A 125 -5.07 -8.90 5.23
CA LEU A 125 -3.64 -9.12 5.09
C LEU A 125 -2.84 -8.69 6.33
N SER A 126 -3.47 -8.27 7.44
CA SER A 126 -2.74 -8.13 8.71
C SER A 126 -2.29 -9.51 9.19
N ASP A 127 -3.15 -10.52 8.99
CA ASP A 127 -2.85 -11.94 9.22
C ASP A 127 -2.21 -12.59 7.98
N PHE A 128 -1.29 -11.86 7.33
CA PHE A 128 -0.67 -12.24 6.06
C PHE A 128 0.07 -13.58 6.14
N VAL A 129 0.74 -13.81 7.25
CA VAL A 129 1.48 -15.03 7.54
C VAL A 129 0.86 -15.67 8.76
N GLN A 130 0.41 -16.91 8.60
CA GLN A 130 -0.10 -17.73 9.68
C GLN A 130 0.74 -19.00 9.76
N LEU A 131 1.31 -19.26 10.93
CA LEU A 131 1.85 -20.58 11.23
C LEU A 131 0.68 -21.54 11.41
N LYS A 132 0.67 -22.62 10.64
CA LYS A 132 -0.35 -23.65 10.70
C LYS A 132 0.31 -25.01 10.86
N GLU A 133 -0.50 -25.97 11.26
CA GLU A 133 -0.08 -27.35 11.41
C GLU A 133 -1.09 -28.24 10.68
N GLU A 134 -0.58 -29.18 9.87
CA GLU A 134 -1.39 -30.21 9.26
C GLU A 134 -0.66 -31.55 9.38
N SER A 135 -1.36 -32.56 9.92
CA SER A 135 -0.81 -33.90 10.14
C SER A 135 0.51 -33.93 10.93
N GLY A 136 0.69 -33.01 11.90
CA GLY A 136 1.89 -32.95 12.74
C GLY A 136 3.08 -32.24 12.10
N LYS A 137 2.91 -31.66 10.90
CA LYS A 137 3.94 -30.87 10.22
C LYS A 137 3.55 -29.39 10.20
N PRO A 138 4.41 -28.49 10.72
CA PRO A 138 4.16 -27.07 10.62
C PRO A 138 4.34 -26.61 9.16
N TYR A 139 3.56 -25.61 8.75
CA TYR A 139 3.71 -24.90 7.48
C TYR A 139 3.33 -23.43 7.64
N ILE A 140 3.82 -22.58 6.74
CA ILE A 140 3.39 -21.18 6.67
C ILE A 140 2.28 -21.07 5.66
N GLN A 141 1.13 -20.52 6.06
CA GLN A 141 0.14 -20.02 5.13
C GLN A 141 0.39 -18.54 4.87
N VAL A 142 0.62 -18.22 3.60
CA VAL A 142 0.85 -16.86 3.14
C VAL A 142 -0.32 -16.40 2.29
N LYS A 143 -1.08 -15.41 2.78
CA LYS A 143 -2.23 -14.85 2.05
C LYS A 143 -1.78 -13.79 1.05
N LYS A 144 -1.85 -14.02 -0.25
CA LYS A 144 -1.53 -12.97 -1.23
C LYS A 144 -2.79 -12.48 -1.95
N PRO A 145 -2.83 -11.21 -2.41
CA PRO A 145 -3.80 -10.82 -3.43
C PRO A 145 -3.60 -11.70 -4.68
N ILE A 146 -4.67 -12.22 -5.30
CA ILE A 146 -4.57 -12.84 -6.64
C ILE A 146 -4.07 -11.77 -7.62
N ALA A 147 -3.30 -12.20 -8.63
CA ALA A 147 -2.48 -11.45 -9.60
C ALA A 147 -3.12 -10.25 -10.32
N PHE A 148 -4.38 -9.89 -10.03
CA PHE A 148 -5.08 -8.75 -10.60
C PHE A 148 -4.50 -7.40 -10.15
N VAL A 149 -3.85 -7.34 -8.97
CA VAL A 149 -3.47 -6.04 -8.43
C VAL A 149 -2.24 -5.42 -9.11
N ASP A 150 -1.37 -6.25 -9.69
CA ASP A 150 -0.29 -5.73 -10.51
C ASP A 150 -0.77 -5.14 -11.85
N SER A 151 -1.96 -5.54 -12.31
CA SER A 151 -2.63 -5.05 -13.52
C SER A 151 -3.69 -3.96 -13.28
N SER A 152 -3.77 -3.41 -12.06
CA SER A 152 -4.80 -2.41 -11.74
C SER A 152 -4.55 -1.11 -12.49
N ASP A 153 -5.36 -0.85 -13.50
CA ASP A 153 -5.34 0.38 -14.28
C ASP A 153 -5.95 1.54 -13.47
N LEU A 154 -5.09 2.19 -12.69
CA LEU A 154 -5.45 3.36 -11.88
C LEU A 154 -5.89 4.55 -12.74
N GLU A 155 -5.42 4.63 -13.99
CA GLU A 155 -5.81 5.68 -14.93
C GLU A 155 -7.24 5.49 -15.40
N SER A 156 -7.61 4.26 -15.81
CA SER A 156 -9.01 3.94 -16.14
C SER A 156 -9.96 4.17 -14.97
N LEU A 157 -9.52 3.86 -13.73
CA LEU A 157 -10.31 4.18 -12.54
C LEU A 157 -10.52 5.69 -12.40
N TYR A 158 -9.45 6.47 -12.50
CA TYR A 158 -9.50 7.92 -12.42
C TYR A 158 -10.43 8.52 -13.48
N GLU A 159 -10.32 8.08 -14.73
CA GLU A 159 -11.19 8.56 -15.82
C GLU A 159 -12.65 8.16 -15.60
N SER A 160 -12.93 6.97 -15.09
CA SER A 160 -14.30 6.56 -14.76
C SER A 160 -14.93 7.44 -13.67
N VAL A 161 -14.16 7.76 -12.61
CA VAL A 161 -14.61 8.65 -11.54
C VAL A 161 -14.79 10.07 -12.08
N ARG A 162 -13.89 10.55 -12.94
CA ARG A 162 -13.98 11.85 -13.58
C ARG A 162 -15.28 11.98 -14.38
N GLN A 163 -15.59 10.98 -15.21
CA GLN A 163 -16.83 10.99 -16.00
C GLN A 163 -18.08 10.97 -15.10
N ALA A 164 -18.12 10.10 -14.09
CA ALA A 164 -19.23 10.05 -13.15
C ALA A 164 -19.46 11.40 -12.42
N MET A 165 -18.38 12.12 -12.10
CA MET A 165 -18.46 13.45 -11.50
C MET A 165 -18.97 14.53 -12.48
N ILE A 166 -18.58 14.46 -13.75
CA ILE A 166 -19.06 15.40 -14.79
C ILE A 166 -20.55 15.21 -15.05
N GLU A 167 -21.00 13.95 -15.09
CA GLU A 167 -22.39 13.59 -15.32
C GLU A 167 -23.32 13.92 -14.13
N GLN A 168 -22.77 14.48 -13.03
CA GLN A 168 -23.48 14.75 -11.77
C GLN A 168 -24.32 13.55 -11.32
N SER A 169 -23.82 12.34 -11.55
CA SER A 169 -24.56 11.15 -11.18
C SER A 169 -24.55 11.02 -9.66
N ASP A 170 -25.71 11.25 -9.04
CA ASP A 170 -25.96 10.95 -7.63
C ASP A 170 -25.98 9.44 -7.36
N ASP A 171 -25.81 8.60 -8.39
CA ASP A 171 -25.77 7.14 -8.26
C ASP A 171 -24.49 6.71 -7.52
N PRO A 172 -24.61 6.21 -6.28
CA PRO A 172 -23.48 5.68 -5.56
C PRO A 172 -22.82 4.53 -6.32
N ASN A 173 -23.50 3.82 -7.24
CA ASN A 173 -22.93 2.70 -8.00
C ASN A 173 -22.04 3.14 -9.19
N LEU A 174 -22.20 4.38 -9.69
CA LEU A 174 -21.31 4.97 -10.69
C LEU A 174 -20.04 5.52 -10.02
N ILE A 175 -20.17 6.05 -8.80
CA ILE A 175 -19.05 6.53 -7.97
C ILE A 175 -18.36 5.36 -7.24
N TYR A 176 -19.09 4.32 -6.86
CA TYR A 176 -18.58 3.08 -6.26
C TYR A 176 -18.81 1.95 -7.24
N SER A 177 -17.85 1.68 -8.14
CA SER A 177 -17.91 0.50 -9.00
C SER A 177 -17.91 -0.77 -8.12
N PRO A 178 -19.07 -1.45 -7.93
CA PRO A 178 -19.14 -2.62 -7.05
C PRO A 178 -18.37 -3.79 -7.66
N SER A 179 -18.15 -3.76 -8.98
CA SER A 179 -17.34 -4.75 -9.70
C SER A 179 -15.85 -4.59 -9.44
N LEU A 180 -15.34 -3.36 -9.26
CA LEU A 180 -13.97 -3.15 -8.77
C LEU A 180 -13.85 -3.65 -7.32
N LEU A 181 -14.74 -3.21 -6.42
CA LEU A 181 -14.80 -3.65 -5.02
C LEU A 181 -14.89 -5.17 -4.86
N ALA A 182 -15.74 -5.83 -5.65
CA ALA A 182 -15.87 -7.29 -5.69
C ALA A 182 -14.57 -7.98 -6.17
N LYS A 183 -13.87 -7.39 -7.15
CA LYS A 183 -12.57 -7.90 -7.64
C LYS A 183 -11.46 -7.83 -6.59
N TYR A 184 -11.54 -6.98 -5.58
CA TYR A 184 -10.51 -6.90 -4.52
C TYR A 184 -10.90 -7.68 -3.25
N THR A 185 -12.20 -7.81 -2.96
CA THR A 185 -12.67 -8.46 -1.73
C THR A 185 -12.77 -9.98 -1.84
N HIS A 186 -12.92 -10.53 -3.05
CA HIS A 186 -13.14 -11.97 -3.27
C HIS A 186 -11.89 -12.74 -3.76
N ASN A 187 -10.73 -12.09 -3.79
CA ASN A 187 -9.55 -12.57 -4.53
C ASN A 187 -8.28 -12.63 -3.65
N ILE A 188 -8.37 -13.30 -2.50
CA ILE A 188 -7.22 -13.63 -1.66
C ILE A 188 -6.85 -15.08 -1.93
N ASP A 189 -5.67 -15.28 -2.48
CA ASP A 189 -5.06 -16.60 -2.63
C ASP A 189 -4.27 -16.95 -1.37
N SER A 190 -4.02 -18.23 -1.15
CA SER A 190 -3.16 -18.69 -0.07
C SER A 190 -2.09 -19.59 -0.64
N ILE A 191 -0.84 -19.19 -0.46
CA ILE A 191 0.30 -20.05 -0.75
C ILE A 191 0.62 -20.81 0.52
N ARG A 192 0.71 -22.13 0.41
CA ARG A 192 1.32 -22.97 1.42
C ARG A 192 2.82 -22.98 1.18
N VAL A 193 3.59 -22.65 2.21
CA VAL A 193 5.04 -22.74 2.21
C VAL A 193 5.42 -23.77 3.27
N ASP A 194 5.72 -24.98 2.81
CA ASP A 194 6.26 -26.02 3.67
C ASP A 194 7.74 -25.76 3.96
N PHE A 195 8.20 -26.18 5.14
CA PHE A 195 9.56 -25.90 5.61
C PHE A 195 10.63 -26.63 4.79
N ASP A 196 10.26 -27.72 4.12
CA ASP A 196 11.11 -28.51 3.22
C ASP A 196 11.03 -28.05 1.75
N ASP A 197 10.18 -27.07 1.42
CA ASP A 197 10.04 -26.52 0.07
C ASP A 197 10.84 -25.22 -0.12
N ALA A 198 12.14 -25.40 -0.41
CA ALA A 198 13.05 -24.29 -0.70
C ALA A 198 12.61 -23.42 -1.89
N GLN A 199 11.86 -23.97 -2.85
CA GLN A 199 11.35 -23.20 -3.99
C GLN A 199 10.20 -22.28 -3.57
N ALA A 200 9.28 -22.76 -2.75
CA ALA A 200 8.19 -21.95 -2.21
C ALA A 200 8.71 -20.80 -1.34
N ILE A 201 9.73 -21.07 -0.51
CA ILE A 201 10.40 -20.02 0.26
C ILE A 201 11.04 -19.00 -0.69
N THR A 202 11.87 -19.44 -1.65
CA THR A 202 12.51 -18.55 -2.64
C THR A 202 11.50 -17.68 -3.40
N HIS A 203 10.37 -18.24 -3.80
CA HIS A 203 9.30 -17.51 -4.48
C HIS A 203 8.65 -16.44 -3.58
N LEU A 204 8.40 -16.77 -2.30
CA LEU A 204 7.96 -15.78 -1.30
C LEU A 204 8.97 -14.64 -1.17
N LEU A 205 10.27 -14.96 -1.14
CA LEU A 205 11.35 -13.98 -1.01
C LEU A 205 11.40 -13.03 -2.21
N GLN A 206 11.36 -13.57 -3.42
CA GLN A 206 11.35 -12.78 -4.66
C GLN A 206 10.15 -11.83 -4.72
N MET A 207 8.98 -12.30 -4.27
CA MET A 207 7.77 -11.50 -4.24
C MET A 207 7.89 -10.33 -3.25
N VAL A 208 8.42 -10.56 -2.04
CA VAL A 208 8.68 -9.49 -1.05
C VAL A 208 9.70 -8.48 -1.58
N ASN A 209 10.81 -8.94 -2.18
CA ASN A 209 11.84 -8.05 -2.75
C ASN A 209 11.29 -7.15 -3.87
N SER A 210 10.45 -7.71 -4.75
CA SER A 210 9.80 -6.96 -5.83
C SER A 210 8.91 -5.84 -5.27
N TYR A 211 8.12 -6.14 -4.24
CA TYR A 211 7.24 -5.15 -3.63
C TYR A 211 7.99 -4.09 -2.84
N ASN A 212 9.06 -4.47 -2.13
CA ASN A 212 9.92 -3.55 -1.42
C ASN A 212 10.57 -2.53 -2.39
N LYS A 213 11.10 -3.01 -3.53
CA LYS A 213 11.66 -2.13 -4.56
C LYS A 213 10.64 -1.07 -5.02
N ASN A 214 9.42 -1.48 -5.36
CA ASN A 214 8.36 -0.56 -5.79
C ASN A 214 8.00 0.45 -4.69
N LEU A 215 7.99 0.03 -3.43
CA LEU A 215 7.73 0.89 -2.29
C LEU A 215 8.83 1.94 -2.11
N LYS A 216 10.11 1.54 -2.18
CA LYS A 216 11.28 2.42 -2.09
C LYS A 216 11.27 3.48 -3.19
N GLU A 217 11.01 3.07 -4.44
CA GLU A 217 10.89 3.99 -5.57
C GLU A 217 9.74 4.99 -5.36
N SER A 218 8.58 4.52 -4.91
CA SER A 218 7.42 5.38 -4.66
C SER A 218 7.62 6.34 -3.49
N LYS A 219 8.31 5.88 -2.43
CA LYS A 219 8.72 6.72 -1.29
C LYS A 219 9.64 7.84 -1.76
N GLU A 220 10.60 7.52 -2.61
CA GLU A 220 11.55 8.48 -3.16
C GLU A 220 10.86 9.50 -4.06
N HIS A 221 9.94 9.05 -4.93
CA HIS A 221 9.10 9.96 -5.73
C HIS A 221 8.31 10.93 -4.85
N LEU A 222 7.68 10.44 -3.78
CA LEU A 222 6.95 11.30 -2.85
C LEU A 222 7.87 12.26 -2.11
N ARG A 223 9.08 11.83 -1.72
CA ARG A 223 10.08 12.67 -1.06
C ARG A 223 10.52 13.82 -1.96
N VAL A 224 10.86 13.51 -3.22
CA VAL A 224 11.26 14.48 -4.23
C VAL A 224 10.12 15.45 -4.50
N PHE A 225 8.91 14.93 -4.68
CA PHE A 225 7.71 15.74 -4.87
C PHE A 225 7.44 16.69 -3.71
N LEU A 226 7.53 16.22 -2.46
CA LEU A 226 7.36 17.08 -1.28
C LEU A 226 8.43 18.18 -1.23
N ARG A 227 9.70 17.83 -1.48
CA ARG A 227 10.82 18.76 -1.46
C ARG A 227 10.72 19.83 -2.55
N ASP A 228 10.30 19.44 -3.74
CA ASP A 228 10.32 20.32 -4.92
C ASP A 228 8.99 21.11 -5.06
N GLY A 229 7.87 20.54 -4.61
CA GLY A 229 6.55 21.16 -4.69
C GLY A 229 6.18 22.08 -3.50
N PHE A 230 6.81 21.90 -2.34
CA PHE A 230 6.50 22.68 -1.14
C PHE A 230 7.73 23.37 -0.54
N SER A 231 7.51 24.53 0.07
CA SER A 231 8.53 25.25 0.82
C SER A 231 8.87 24.54 2.14
N ILE A 232 10.07 24.80 2.66
CA ILE A 232 10.50 24.30 3.98
C ILE A 232 9.53 24.72 5.07
N GLU A 233 8.96 25.93 4.98
CA GLU A 233 7.99 26.43 5.94
C GLU A 233 6.70 25.62 5.92
N GLU A 234 6.19 25.26 4.75
CA GLU A 234 5.02 24.40 4.61
C GLU A 234 5.26 22.97 5.11
N ILE A 235 6.51 22.50 5.07
CA ILE A 235 6.89 21.14 5.53
C ILE A 235 7.15 21.10 7.04
N LEU A 236 7.84 22.10 7.59
CA LEU A 236 8.32 22.11 8.98
C LEU A 236 7.43 22.92 9.93
N PHE A 237 6.87 24.03 9.47
CA PHE A 237 6.12 24.98 10.28
C PHE A 237 4.63 24.90 9.92
N ARG A 238 3.99 23.93 10.58
CA ARG A 238 2.57 23.58 10.47
C ARG A 238 1.62 24.75 10.73
#